data_AF-A0A938BUN2-F1
#
_entry.id   AF-A0A938BUN2-F1
#
_cell.length_a   1.000
_cell.length_b   1.000
_cell.length_c   1.000
_cell.angle_alpha   90.00
_cell.angle_beta   90.00
_cell.angle_gamma   90.00
#
_symmetry.space_group_name_H-M   'P 1'
#
loop_
_entity.id
_entity.type
_entity.pdbx_description
1 polymer ?
#
loop_
_entity_poly.entity_id
_entity_poly.type
_entity_poly.pdbx_seq_one_letter_code
_entity_poly.pdbx_strand_id
1 'polypeptide(L)'
;MLARFMLLLLLTFAGVARANHDTPATIFGYWDRVARGLHILQPAKVVRALPESGDKAAVDRIAPAARSYLGNTLSLLIIDNGQVLFEGYANGAVKESPLRSYSMTKSFTALAVGEALCAGKIKSLDDKAAVYVPELEGTAHGSATIRNLLKYTSGAEDPGGDGYTGIHSQDDFRAVLFQEISLMEML
;
A
#
# COMPACT_ATOMS: atom_id res chain seq x y z
N MET A 1 -4.74 -2.68 32.22
CA MET A 1 -4.25 -3.85 31.46
C MET A 1 -4.15 -3.42 30.01
N LEU A 2 -2.99 -2.90 29.58
CA LEU A 2 -2.84 -2.33 28.23
C LEU A 2 -2.74 -3.45 27.20
N ALA A 3 -3.63 -3.42 26.21
CA ALA A 3 -3.59 -4.26 25.03
C ALA A 3 -2.27 -4.00 24.28
N ARG A 4 -1.44 -5.03 24.17
CA ARG A 4 -0.19 -5.02 23.41
C ARG A 4 -0.53 -5.11 21.91
N PHE A 5 -0.35 -4.01 21.19
CA PHE A 5 -0.40 -4.04 19.72
C PHE A 5 0.97 -4.49 19.19
N MET A 6 1.04 -5.76 18.79
CA MET A 6 2.16 -6.29 18.01
C MET A 6 1.89 -5.97 16.54
N LEU A 7 2.58 -4.97 15.97
CA LEU A 7 2.56 -4.73 14.53
C LEU A 7 3.68 -5.55 13.89
N LEU A 8 3.40 -6.82 13.63
CA LEU A 8 4.27 -7.69 12.85
C LEU A 8 4.00 -7.42 11.36
N LEU A 9 4.81 -6.59 10.71
CA LEU A 9 4.75 -6.42 9.25
C LEU A 9 5.51 -7.57 8.57
N LEU A 10 4.92 -8.77 8.59
CA LEU A 10 5.46 -9.93 7.88
C LEU A 10 4.97 -9.88 6.43
N LEU A 11 5.81 -9.38 5.52
CA LEU A 11 5.51 -9.36 4.08
C LEU A 11 5.94 -10.68 3.43
N THR A 12 5.12 -11.72 3.60
CA THR A 12 5.26 -12.96 2.84
C THR A 12 4.33 -12.95 1.65
N PHE A 13 4.87 -12.75 0.45
CA PHE A 13 4.20 -13.16 -0.78
C PHE A 13 4.48 -14.65 -1.04
N ALA A 14 3.82 -15.53 -0.29
CA ALA A 14 3.77 -16.95 -0.62
C ALA A 14 2.89 -17.12 -1.87
N GLY A 15 3.53 -17.08 -3.03
CA GLY A 15 2.92 -17.02 -4.36
C GLY A 15 3.82 -16.35 -5.39
N VAL A 16 4.85 -15.64 -4.92
CA VAL A 16 5.81 -14.96 -5.76
C VAL A 16 7.12 -15.75 -5.80
N ALA A 17 7.02 -17.02 -6.21
CA ALA A 17 8.21 -17.79 -6.59
C ALA A 17 8.82 -17.30 -7.92
N ARG A 18 8.31 -16.21 -8.52
CA ARG A 18 8.77 -15.64 -9.79
C ARG A 18 8.66 -14.10 -9.95
N ALA A 19 8.46 -13.25 -8.93
CA ALA A 19 8.61 -11.80 -9.15
C ALA A 19 10.09 -11.40 -9.14
N ASN A 20 10.77 -11.79 -10.21
CA ASN A 20 12.06 -11.25 -10.58
C ASN A 20 11.85 -10.08 -11.56
N HIS A 21 10.81 -9.26 -11.33
CA HIS A 21 10.29 -8.37 -12.37
C HIS A 21 10.79 -6.94 -12.28
N ASP A 22 11.39 -6.50 -11.18
CA ASP A 22 11.77 -5.10 -11.02
C ASP A 22 13.04 -4.90 -10.19
N THR A 23 13.98 -4.12 -10.74
CA THR A 23 15.16 -3.63 -10.03
C THR A 23 14.89 -2.19 -9.56
N PRO A 24 15.63 -1.67 -8.57
CA PRO A 24 15.57 -0.25 -8.23
C PRO A 24 15.71 0.65 -9.47
N ALA A 25 16.59 0.29 -10.41
CA ALA A 25 16.77 1.03 -11.67
C ALA A 25 15.53 1.01 -12.58
N THR A 26 14.83 -0.12 -12.73
CA THR A 26 13.60 -0.17 -13.54
C THR A 26 12.45 0.59 -12.87
N ILE A 27 12.40 0.58 -11.54
CA ILE A 27 11.48 1.39 -10.75
C ILE A 27 11.74 2.88 -11.05
N PHE A 28 12.97 3.37 -10.88
CA PHE A 28 13.32 4.78 -11.16
C PHE A 28 13.03 5.20 -12.60
N GLY A 29 13.39 4.39 -13.59
CA GLY A 29 13.10 4.67 -15.00
C GLY A 29 11.59 4.67 -15.33
N TYR A 30 10.75 4.07 -14.48
CA TYR A 30 9.30 4.24 -14.55
C TYR A 30 8.90 5.60 -13.97
N TRP A 31 9.38 5.95 -12.77
CA TRP A 31 9.07 7.20 -12.10
C TRP A 31 9.37 8.43 -12.95
N ASP A 32 10.51 8.50 -13.64
CA ASP A 32 10.84 9.64 -14.51
C ASP A 32 9.82 9.86 -15.65
N ARG A 33 9.13 8.79 -16.08
CA ARG A 33 8.10 8.86 -17.11
C ARG A 33 6.75 9.32 -16.56
N VAL A 34 6.37 8.94 -15.34
CA VAL A 34 5.09 9.32 -14.69
C VAL A 34 5.18 10.54 -13.78
N ALA A 35 6.38 11.00 -13.40
CA ALA A 35 6.60 12.05 -12.40
C ALA A 35 5.87 13.37 -12.69
N ARG A 36 5.60 13.67 -13.97
CA ARG A 36 4.91 14.89 -14.38
C ARG A 36 3.44 14.98 -13.92
N GLY A 37 2.82 13.86 -13.54
CA GLY A 37 1.45 13.80 -13.01
C GLY A 37 1.34 13.33 -11.56
N LEU A 38 2.46 13.04 -10.90
CA LEU A 38 2.46 12.45 -9.56
C LEU A 38 2.54 13.53 -8.47
N HIS A 39 1.60 13.49 -7.54
CA HIS A 39 1.70 14.26 -6.31
C HIS A 39 2.70 13.59 -5.36
N ILE A 40 3.87 14.20 -5.19
CA ILE A 40 4.90 13.73 -4.25
C ILE A 40 4.63 14.37 -2.89
N LEU A 41 4.20 13.55 -1.93
CA LEU A 41 4.14 13.97 -0.53
C LEU A 41 5.56 14.22 -0.01
N GLN A 42 5.77 15.40 0.55
CA GLN A 42 7.04 15.73 1.17
C GLN A 42 7.26 14.86 2.43
N PRO A 43 8.48 14.37 2.68
CA PRO A 43 8.79 13.67 3.91
C PRO A 43 8.42 14.52 5.13
N ALA A 44 8.04 13.87 6.23
CA ALA A 44 7.77 14.56 7.48
C ALA A 44 9.03 15.33 7.94
N LYS A 45 8.84 16.58 8.39
CA LYS A 45 9.94 17.41 8.94
C LYS A 45 10.63 16.77 10.14
N VAL A 46 9.89 15.96 10.88
CA VAL A 46 10.38 15.21 12.04
C VAL A 46 10.26 13.73 11.73
N VAL A 47 11.41 13.07 11.55
CA VAL A 47 11.49 11.62 11.37
C VAL A 47 11.72 10.98 12.73
N ARG A 48 10.86 10.03 13.11
CA ARG A 48 11.08 9.22 14.32
C ARG A 48 12.02 8.08 13.96
N ALA A 49 13.28 8.17 14.40
CA ALA A 49 14.19 7.04 14.32
C ALA A 49 13.68 5.87 15.18
N LEU A 50 13.73 4.66 14.63
CA LEU A 50 13.49 3.44 15.38
C LEU A 50 14.82 2.97 15.98
N PRO A 51 14.92 2.77 17.30
CA PRO A 51 16.15 2.25 17.90
C PRO A 51 16.38 0.79 17.50
N GLU A 52 17.63 0.38 17.39
CA GLU A 52 18.00 -1.03 17.31
C GLU A 52 17.66 -1.75 18.62
N SER A 53 17.31 -3.03 18.51
CA SER A 53 17.06 -3.87 19.68
C SER A 53 18.36 -4.18 20.42
N GLY A 54 18.34 -3.99 21.74
CA GLY A 54 19.42 -4.43 22.62
C GLY A 54 19.36 -5.92 22.97
N ASP A 55 18.27 -6.62 22.61
CA ASP A 55 18.10 -8.04 22.86
C ASP A 55 18.87 -8.88 21.85
N LYS A 56 20.16 -9.09 22.14
CA LYS A 56 21.06 -9.91 21.31
C LYS A 56 20.52 -11.32 21.08
N ALA A 57 19.88 -11.94 22.08
CA ALA A 57 19.37 -13.29 21.95
C ALA A 57 18.20 -13.37 20.97
N ALA A 58 17.33 -12.35 20.95
CA ALA A 58 16.27 -12.24 19.94
C ALA A 58 16.84 -11.99 18.54
N VAL A 59 17.82 -11.09 18.42
CA VAL A 59 18.49 -10.77 17.16
C VAL A 59 19.17 -12.02 16.59
N ASP A 60 19.99 -12.72 17.38
CA ASP A 60 20.72 -13.92 16.97
C ASP A 60 19.78 -15.05 16.53
N ARG A 61 18.60 -15.14 17.15
CA ARG A 61 17.56 -16.12 16.78
C ARG A 61 16.89 -15.78 15.45
N ILE A 62 16.63 -14.51 15.18
CA ILE A 62 15.83 -14.07 14.02
C ILE A 62 16.69 -13.84 12.78
N ALA A 63 17.91 -13.32 12.95
CA ALA A 63 18.74 -12.89 11.84
C ALA A 63 19.03 -13.97 10.78
N PRO A 64 19.28 -15.26 11.13
CA PRO A 64 19.50 -16.30 10.12
C PRO A 64 18.28 -16.52 9.22
N ALA A 65 17.08 -16.61 9.80
CA ALA A 65 15.83 -16.76 9.05
C ALA A 65 15.56 -15.52 8.19
N ALA A 66 15.72 -14.32 8.76
CA ALA A 66 15.53 -13.06 8.06
C ALA A 66 16.47 -12.93 6.84
N ARG A 67 17.74 -13.30 6.97
CA ARG A 67 18.70 -13.33 5.86
C ARG A 67 18.31 -14.33 4.77
N SER A 68 17.79 -15.50 5.15
CA SER A 68 17.30 -16.49 4.19
C SER A 68 16.10 -15.94 3.38
N TYR A 69 15.17 -15.24 4.04
CA TYR A 69 14.07 -14.57 3.35
C TYR A 69 14.52 -13.43 2.43
N LEU A 70 15.54 -12.67 2.85
CA LEU A 70 16.08 -11.54 2.09
C LEU A 70 16.57 -11.94 0.68
N GLY A 71 17.00 -13.19 0.49
CA GLY A 71 17.45 -13.69 -0.82
C GLY A 71 16.40 -13.64 -1.94
N ASN A 72 15.10 -13.49 -1.59
CA ASN A 72 14.00 -13.43 -2.54
C ASN A 72 13.20 -12.10 -2.48
N THR A 73 13.72 -11.05 -1.83
CA THR A 73 13.09 -9.72 -1.75
C THR A 73 14.12 -8.61 -1.90
N LEU A 74 13.68 -7.38 -2.20
CA LEU A 74 14.56 -6.20 -2.27
C LEU A 74 14.93 -5.67 -0.87
N SER A 75 14.03 -5.81 0.10
CA SER A 75 14.21 -5.28 1.45
C SER A 75 13.39 -6.08 2.47
N LEU A 76 13.88 -6.13 3.71
CA LEU A 76 13.19 -6.70 4.86
C LEU A 76 13.52 -5.89 6.13
N LEU A 77 12.46 -5.52 6.87
CA LEU A 77 12.56 -4.86 8.16
C LEU A 77 11.68 -5.60 9.18
N ILE A 78 12.28 -6.04 10.29
CA ILE A 78 11.58 -6.72 11.39
C ILE A 78 11.66 -5.83 12.63
N ILE A 79 10.49 -5.48 13.17
CA ILE A 79 10.35 -4.62 14.34
C ILE A 79 9.60 -5.38 15.42
N ASP A 80 10.07 -5.30 16.66
CA ASP A 80 9.33 -5.73 17.85
C ASP A 80 9.41 -4.66 18.92
N ASN A 81 8.27 -4.36 19.56
CA ASN A 81 8.15 -3.32 20.59
C ASN A 81 8.78 -1.97 20.22
N GLY A 82 8.69 -1.59 18.94
CA GLY A 82 9.24 -0.34 18.41
C GLY A 82 10.76 -0.35 18.25
N GLN A 83 11.41 -1.50 18.38
CA GLN A 83 12.85 -1.69 18.18
C GLN A 83 13.11 -2.55 16.95
N VAL A 84 14.14 -2.21 16.18
CA VAL A 84 14.56 -2.96 15.00
C VAL A 84 15.30 -4.22 15.45
N LEU A 85 14.82 -5.38 15.02
CA LEU A 85 15.47 -6.68 15.24
C LEU A 85 16.31 -7.11 14.04
N PHE A 86 15.94 -6.66 12.84
CA PHE A 86 16.65 -6.91 11.60
C PHE A 86 16.27 -5.86 10.55
N GLU A 87 17.26 -5.29 9.87
CA GLU A 87 17.10 -4.46 8.67
C GLU A 87 18.08 -4.99 7.61
N GLY A 88 17.59 -5.21 6.39
CA GLY A 88 18.42 -5.73 5.30
C GLY A 88 17.87 -5.38 3.92
N TYR A 89 18.79 -5.31 2.95
CA TYR A 89 18.52 -4.98 1.56
C TYR A 89 19.30 -5.90 0.62
N ALA A 90 18.74 -6.20 -0.55
CA ALA A 90 19.35 -7.07 -1.55
C ALA A 90 19.13 -6.53 -2.97
N ASN A 91 19.79 -7.16 -3.95
CA ASN A 91 19.65 -6.84 -5.39
C ASN A 91 19.88 -5.35 -5.72
N GLY A 92 20.85 -4.73 -5.04
CA GLY A 92 21.22 -3.33 -5.24
C GLY A 92 20.30 -2.30 -4.56
N ALA A 93 19.29 -2.74 -3.80
CA ALA A 93 18.50 -1.84 -2.97
C ALA A 93 19.33 -1.33 -1.78
N VAL A 94 19.01 -0.11 -1.35
CA VAL A 94 19.55 0.58 -0.17
C VAL A 94 18.40 1.15 0.66
N LYS A 95 18.70 1.66 1.85
CA LYS A 95 17.71 2.22 2.78
C LYS A 95 16.81 3.29 2.17
N GLU A 96 17.36 4.11 1.29
CA GLU A 96 16.68 5.22 0.62
C GLU A 96 16.02 4.79 -0.70
N SER A 97 16.10 3.51 -1.08
CA SER A 97 15.48 3.03 -2.32
C SER A 97 13.96 3.10 -2.23
N PRO A 98 13.28 3.81 -3.16
CA PRO A 98 11.84 3.78 -3.24
C PRO A 98 11.38 2.40 -3.72
N LEU A 99 10.33 1.88 -3.10
CA LEU A 99 9.69 0.63 -3.46
C LEU A 99 8.25 0.90 -3.91
N ARG A 100 7.76 0.13 -4.87
CA ARG A 100 6.34 0.15 -5.22
C ARG A 100 5.53 -0.48 -4.09
N SER A 101 4.66 0.32 -3.47
CA SER A 101 3.83 -0.10 -2.34
C SER A 101 2.60 -0.91 -2.76
N TYR A 102 2.17 -0.80 -4.02
CA TYR A 102 0.94 -1.42 -4.54
C TYR A 102 -0.25 -1.20 -3.59
N SER A 103 -0.98 -2.26 -3.25
CA SER A 103 -2.15 -2.20 -2.37
C SER A 103 -1.86 -1.77 -0.93
N MET A 104 -0.60 -1.69 -0.50
CA MET A 104 -0.29 -1.08 0.82
C MET A 104 -0.82 0.36 0.92
N THR A 105 -0.90 1.07 -0.21
CA THR A 105 -1.44 2.44 -0.26
C THR A 105 -2.89 2.52 0.22
N LYS A 106 -3.69 1.44 0.09
CA LYS A 106 -5.09 1.41 0.55
C LYS A 106 -5.24 1.68 2.04
N SER A 107 -4.28 1.27 2.86
CA SER A 107 -4.29 1.56 4.30
C SER A 107 -4.15 3.06 4.58
N PHE A 108 -3.35 3.77 3.78
CA PHE A 108 -3.23 5.23 3.89
C PHE A 108 -4.52 5.93 3.42
N THR A 109 -5.17 5.43 2.38
CA THR A 109 -6.49 5.91 1.96
C THR A 109 -7.53 5.72 3.07
N ALA A 110 -7.56 4.55 3.72
CA ALA A 110 -8.46 4.28 4.84
C ALA A 110 -8.19 5.22 6.03
N LEU A 111 -6.92 5.50 6.32
CA LEU A 111 -6.53 6.48 7.33
C LEU A 111 -7.04 7.88 6.98
N ALA A 112 -6.85 8.34 5.74
CA ALA A 112 -7.34 9.63 5.28
C ALA A 112 -8.88 9.76 5.36
N VAL A 113 -9.60 8.68 5.06
CA VAL A 113 -11.06 8.61 5.25
C VAL A 113 -11.43 8.71 6.74
N GLY A 114 -10.67 8.04 7.62
CA GLY A 114 -10.82 8.17 9.07
C GLY A 114 -10.62 9.60 9.57
N GLU A 115 -9.58 10.28 9.11
CA GLU A 115 -9.34 11.69 9.40
C GLU A 115 -10.47 12.60 8.89
N ALA A 116 -10.97 12.35 7.67
CA ALA A 116 -12.08 13.10 7.10
C ALA A 116 -13.39 12.90 7.90
N LEU A 117 -13.63 11.70 8.43
CA LEU A 117 -14.74 11.41 9.35
C LEU A 117 -14.57 12.18 10.67
N CYS A 118 -13.40 12.11 11.30
CA CYS A 118 -13.10 12.84 12.55
C CYS A 118 -13.24 14.36 12.39
N ALA A 119 -12.87 14.90 11.22
CA ALA A 119 -13.01 16.31 10.87
C ALA A 119 -14.44 16.71 10.46
N GLY A 120 -15.40 15.78 10.43
CA GLY A 120 -16.79 16.04 10.03
C GLY A 120 -16.98 16.31 8.53
N LYS A 121 -15.96 16.09 7.70
CA LYS A 121 -16.06 16.19 6.23
C LYS A 121 -16.82 15.02 5.65
N ILE A 122 -16.68 13.85 6.27
CA ILE A 122 -17.59 12.70 6.13
C ILE A 122 -18.44 12.68 7.39
N LYS A 123 -19.77 12.68 7.24
CA LYS A 123 -20.72 12.69 8.36
C LYS A 123 -20.91 11.30 8.96
N SER A 124 -21.01 10.28 8.10
CA SER A 124 -21.12 8.89 8.51
C SER A 124 -20.43 7.95 7.52
N LEU A 125 -19.89 6.84 8.03
CA LEU A 125 -19.40 5.76 7.17
C LEU A 125 -20.55 5.00 6.48
N ASP A 126 -21.78 5.18 6.95
CA ASP A 126 -22.97 4.57 6.35
C ASP A 126 -23.63 5.47 5.29
N ASP A 127 -23.07 6.66 5.06
CA ASP A 127 -23.45 7.51 3.93
C ASP A 127 -23.03 6.86 2.60
N LYS A 128 -23.82 7.12 1.57
CA LYS A 128 -23.54 6.70 0.19
C LYS A 128 -22.37 7.51 -0.39
N ALA A 129 -21.52 6.86 -1.17
CA ALA A 129 -20.35 7.51 -1.76
C ALA A 129 -20.73 8.69 -2.68
N ALA A 130 -21.84 8.56 -3.40
CA ALA A 130 -22.38 9.62 -4.27
C ALA A 130 -22.70 10.93 -3.53
N VAL A 131 -22.92 10.90 -2.21
CA VAL A 131 -23.12 12.13 -1.40
C VAL A 131 -21.87 13.01 -1.41
N TYR A 132 -20.69 12.41 -1.52
CA TYR A 132 -19.40 13.11 -1.48
C TYR A 132 -18.76 13.26 -2.85
N VAL A 133 -19.12 12.40 -3.80
CA VAL A 133 -18.62 12.39 -5.17
C VAL A 133 -19.81 12.22 -6.11
N PRO A 134 -20.51 13.32 -6.47
CA PRO A 134 -21.72 13.28 -7.29
C PRO A 134 -21.53 12.59 -8.65
N GLU A 135 -20.31 12.57 -9.17
CA GLU A 135 -19.95 11.89 -10.42
C GLU A 135 -20.16 10.36 -10.35
N LEU A 136 -20.28 9.79 -9.14
CA LEU A 136 -20.57 8.38 -8.94
C LEU A 136 -22.07 8.05 -8.96
N GLU A 137 -22.96 9.03 -9.08
CA GLU A 137 -24.41 8.79 -9.16
C GLU A 137 -24.75 7.80 -10.30
N GLY A 138 -25.67 6.87 -10.01
CA GLY A 138 -26.05 5.82 -10.96
C GLY A 138 -25.09 4.63 -11.05
N THR A 139 -23.93 4.67 -10.38
CA THR A 139 -22.98 3.55 -10.35
C THR A 139 -23.15 2.65 -9.11
N ALA A 140 -22.63 1.41 -9.18
CA ALA A 140 -22.57 0.53 -8.02
C ALA A 140 -21.72 1.12 -6.87
N HIS A 141 -20.63 1.80 -7.22
CA HIS A 141 -19.75 2.48 -6.26
C HIS A 141 -20.45 3.65 -5.58
N GLY A 142 -21.18 4.48 -6.33
CA GLY A 142 -21.97 5.58 -5.77
C GLY A 142 -23.07 5.12 -4.83
N SER A 143 -23.68 3.97 -5.15
CA SER A 143 -24.73 3.34 -4.35
C SER A 143 -24.21 2.57 -3.13
N ALA A 144 -22.90 2.34 -3.03
CA ALA A 144 -22.27 1.72 -1.87
C ALA A 144 -22.08 2.75 -0.74
N THR A 145 -22.10 2.28 0.51
CA THR A 145 -21.69 3.12 1.63
C THR A 145 -20.17 3.26 1.66
N ILE A 146 -19.65 4.32 2.29
CA ILE A 146 -18.20 4.47 2.51
C ILE A 146 -17.62 3.25 3.24
N ARG A 147 -18.35 2.68 4.21
CA ARG A 147 -17.99 1.44 4.91
C ARG A 147 -17.83 0.26 3.97
N ASN A 148 -18.74 0.11 3.00
CA ASN A 148 -18.67 -0.98 2.03
C ASN A 148 -17.45 -0.82 1.12
N LEU A 149 -17.14 0.40 0.68
CA LEU A 149 -15.94 0.68 -0.12
C LEU A 149 -14.66 0.35 0.64
N LEU A 150 -14.55 0.75 1.92
CA LEU A 150 -13.40 0.43 2.77
C LEU A 150 -13.22 -1.07 3.04
N LYS A 151 -14.29 -1.86 2.92
CA LYS A 151 -14.32 -3.31 3.17
C LYS A 151 -14.33 -4.15 1.91
N TYR A 152 -14.29 -3.53 0.73
CA TYR A 152 -14.37 -4.24 -0.54
C TYR A 152 -15.70 -5.01 -0.74
N THR A 153 -16.81 -4.47 -0.21
CA THR A 153 -18.15 -5.08 -0.27
C THR A 153 -19.16 -4.16 -0.94
N SER A 154 -18.76 -3.46 -2.01
CA SER A 154 -19.63 -2.53 -2.74
C SER A 154 -20.70 -3.23 -3.57
N GLY A 155 -20.45 -4.48 -3.98
CA GLY A 155 -21.30 -5.20 -4.93
C GLY A 155 -21.13 -4.72 -6.37
N ALA A 156 -20.10 -3.91 -6.65
CA ALA A 156 -19.73 -3.61 -8.02
C ALA A 156 -19.27 -4.89 -8.72
N GLU A 157 -19.74 -5.08 -9.96
CA GLU A 157 -19.26 -6.16 -10.80
C GLU A 157 -17.78 -5.95 -11.10
N ASP A 158 -17.08 -7.07 -11.20
CA ASP A 158 -15.72 -7.10 -11.68
C ASP A 158 -15.72 -7.11 -13.21
N PRO A 159 -15.25 -6.03 -13.88
CA PRO A 159 -15.22 -5.97 -15.34
C PRO A 159 -14.36 -7.08 -15.97
N GLY A 160 -13.40 -7.65 -15.21
CA GLY A 160 -12.53 -8.73 -15.65
C GLY A 160 -13.11 -10.13 -15.51
N GLY A 161 -14.21 -10.30 -14.76
CA GLY A 161 -14.87 -11.59 -14.53
C GLY A 161 -14.02 -12.65 -13.80
N ASP A 162 -12.85 -12.28 -13.27
CA ASP A 162 -11.90 -13.18 -12.60
C ASP A 162 -11.91 -13.05 -11.07
N GLY A 163 -12.71 -12.13 -10.54
CA GLY A 163 -12.88 -11.85 -9.12
C GLY A 163 -12.00 -10.71 -8.58
N TYR A 164 -11.30 -9.98 -9.45
CA TYR A 164 -10.50 -8.80 -9.10
C TYR A 164 -11.04 -7.53 -9.75
N THR A 165 -11.94 -6.80 -9.08
CA THR A 165 -12.30 -5.44 -9.51
C THR A 165 -11.03 -4.55 -9.60
N GLY A 166 -10.77 -3.92 -10.74
CA GLY A 166 -9.72 -2.91 -10.85
C GLY A 166 -8.97 -2.89 -12.17
N ILE A 167 -7.64 -2.78 -12.07
CA ILE A 167 -6.80 -2.54 -13.23
C ILE A 167 -6.42 -3.89 -13.83
N HIS A 168 -7.07 -4.23 -14.94
CA HIS A 168 -7.05 -5.57 -15.55
C HIS A 168 -5.85 -5.79 -16.48
N SER A 169 -5.16 -4.72 -16.87
CA SER A 169 -3.93 -4.80 -17.64
C SER A 169 -2.91 -3.73 -17.23
N GLN A 170 -1.65 -3.97 -17.59
CA GLN A 170 -0.59 -2.97 -17.41
C GLN A 170 -0.86 -1.71 -18.26
N ASP A 171 -1.60 -1.85 -19.36
CA ASP A 171 -2.01 -0.76 -20.23
C ASP A 171 -3.12 0.08 -19.58
N ASP A 172 -4.13 -0.55 -18.97
CA ASP A 172 -5.15 0.16 -18.17
C ASP A 172 -4.50 0.88 -16.98
N PHE A 173 -3.51 0.24 -16.33
CA PHE A 173 -2.75 0.86 -15.24
C PHE A 173 -2.03 2.12 -15.72
N ARG A 174 -1.39 2.04 -16.88
CA ARG A 174 -0.74 3.18 -17.51
C ARG A 174 -1.77 4.25 -17.84
N ALA A 175 -2.85 3.90 -18.53
CA ALA A 175 -3.84 4.85 -18.98
C ALA A 175 -4.46 5.62 -17.80
N VAL A 176 -4.78 4.94 -16.68
CA VAL A 176 -5.23 5.59 -15.44
C VAL A 176 -4.16 6.51 -14.85
N LEU A 177 -2.90 6.06 -14.80
CA LEU A 177 -1.80 6.86 -14.25
C LEU A 177 -1.46 8.09 -15.08
N PHE A 178 -1.65 8.04 -16.39
CA PHE A 178 -1.42 9.15 -17.30
C PHE A 178 -2.67 10.00 -17.53
N GLN A 179 -3.77 9.73 -16.81
CA GLN A 179 -5.06 10.39 -16.98
C GLN A 179 -5.59 10.31 -18.43
N GLU A 180 -5.19 9.27 -19.16
CA GLU A 180 -5.70 8.96 -20.51
C GLU A 180 -7.09 8.33 -20.42
N ILE A 181 -7.35 7.60 -19.33
CA ILE A 181 -8.67 7.17 -18.89
C ILE A 181 -8.84 7.49 -17.41
N SER A 182 -10.06 7.75 -17.01
CA SER A 182 -10.48 7.92 -15.63
C SER A 182 -10.89 6.57 -15.04
N LEU A 183 -10.83 6.48 -13.71
CA LEU A 183 -11.42 5.35 -12.98
C LEU A 183 -12.91 5.18 -13.29
N MET A 184 -13.62 6.27 -13.63
CA MET A 184 -15.03 6.24 -13.99
C MET A 184 -15.31 5.55 -15.31
N GLU A 185 -14.38 5.61 -16.26
CA GLU A 185 -14.48 4.91 -17.54
C GLU A 185 -14.21 3.40 -17.41
N MET A 186 -13.74 2.96 -16.24
CA MET A 186 -13.50 1.54 -15.92
C MET A 186 -14.60 0.91 -15.04
N LEU A 187 -15.63 1.69 -14.66
CA LEU A 187 -16.80 1.23 -13.90
C LEU A 187 -17.98 0.90 -14.80
#